data_AF-A0A5C5G814-F1
#
_entry.id   AF-A0A5C5G814-F1
#
_cell.length_a   1.000
_cell.length_b   1.000
_cell.length_c   1.000
_cell.angle_alpha   90.00
_cell.angle_beta   90.00
_cell.angle_gamma   90.00
#
_symmetry.space_group_name_H-M   'P 1'
#
loop_
_entity.id
_entity.type
_entity.pdbx_description
1 polymer ?
#
loop_
_entity_poly.entity_id
_entity_poly.type
_entity_poly.pdbx_seq_one_letter_code
_entity_poly.pdbx_strand_id
1 'polypeptide(L)'
;MLSAARRSLVLPPRRLAASRALSTAVPLDPPQLKVSTLANGIRVASDPTPGHFVAAGVYVDAGSRYESLNTRGAAHLTDRLAFKSTANRSAEEMTKEIEQLGGQFISSSSRETILYQASTYTHSLPSVLSILSDTVLHPRITSQELDIQREAALWEVGEIKTKPDMILPELLHETAFKDNTLGNPLLCPEDRLETMTPDVVRDYMRTWYRPDRLVVAAAGVEHDHLVELADRHFGSVKPVSGPSAPASTSIPSPSPASPRPASPAASFSTSAPSSAAVASADPTSFEYLSTAPARYTGGQLLIEDGEQEFTHVYVGYEGLSIHDEDIYALATLQVLLGGGGSFSAGGPGKGMYSRLYTSVLNQYHAVDFCSAFHHCYLDSGLFGLSISVHPSFLFRTPELIAQQLDAVTRPMGGGIGENELRRARNQLKSSLAMALESRMVQVEDLGRQVQVHNRKISMPEMSRLIDAVTLSDLFRVANRVLRPSTSPIVGDRQRNGEPTVVVMGQLRGLPDVRDALRRRGLAGQS
;
A
#
# COMPACT_ATOMS: atom_id res chain seq x y z
N MET A 1 -37.99 -89.71 2.16
CA MET A 1 -38.30 -89.87 0.73
C MET A 1 -39.12 -88.68 0.26
N LEU A 2 -38.60 -87.97 -0.75
CA LEU A 2 -39.26 -87.01 -1.66
C LEU A 2 -40.17 -85.92 -1.04
N SER A 3 -39.71 -84.67 -1.07
CA SER A 3 -40.60 -83.55 -1.40
C SER A 3 -39.86 -82.30 -1.85
N ALA A 4 -40.50 -81.63 -2.80
CA ALA A 4 -40.48 -80.21 -3.15
C ALA A 4 -39.44 -79.71 -4.18
N ALA A 5 -39.92 -79.67 -5.42
CA ALA A 5 -39.40 -78.83 -6.50
C ALA A 5 -39.60 -77.33 -6.22
N ARG A 6 -38.59 -76.51 -6.55
CA ARG A 6 -38.78 -75.08 -6.89
C ARG A 6 -37.91 -74.74 -8.10
N ARG A 7 -38.58 -74.52 -9.25
CA ARG A 7 -38.00 -73.92 -10.45
C ARG A 7 -37.85 -72.41 -10.26
N SER A 8 -36.70 -71.92 -10.66
CA SER A 8 -36.25 -70.54 -10.67
C SER A 8 -37.08 -69.65 -11.59
N LEU A 9 -37.63 -68.57 -11.04
CA LEU A 9 -38.10 -67.40 -11.78
C LEU A 9 -37.10 -66.27 -11.53
N VAL A 10 -36.32 -65.95 -12.57
CA VAL A 10 -35.36 -64.85 -12.59
C VAL A 10 -36.15 -63.54 -12.74
N LEU A 11 -36.18 -62.73 -11.68
CA LEU A 11 -36.63 -61.34 -11.72
C LEU A 11 -35.45 -60.45 -12.17
N PRO A 12 -35.63 -59.50 -13.10
CA PRO A 12 -34.57 -58.58 -13.47
C PRO A 12 -34.29 -57.60 -12.31
N PRO A 13 -33.03 -57.18 -12.11
CA PRO A 13 -32.71 -56.23 -11.05
C PRO A 13 -33.23 -54.83 -11.42
N ARG A 14 -34.21 -54.34 -10.65
CA ARG A 14 -34.59 -52.93 -10.62
C ARG A 14 -33.39 -52.11 -10.14
N ARG A 15 -32.69 -51.43 -11.05
CA ARG A 15 -31.74 -50.37 -10.71
C ARG A 15 -32.52 -49.14 -10.23
N LEU A 16 -32.71 -49.03 -8.91
CA LEU A 16 -33.03 -47.75 -8.27
C LEU A 16 -31.70 -47.02 -8.00
N ALA A 17 -31.14 -46.42 -9.04
CA ALA A 17 -30.12 -45.39 -8.89
C ALA A 17 -30.84 -44.04 -9.02
N ALA A 18 -31.47 -43.58 -7.94
CA ALA A 18 -31.86 -42.18 -7.85
C ALA A 18 -30.57 -41.36 -7.72
N SER A 19 -30.05 -40.85 -8.84
CA SER A 19 -29.02 -39.82 -8.79
C SER A 19 -29.65 -38.61 -8.12
N ARG A 20 -29.28 -38.34 -6.86
CA ARG A 20 -29.48 -37.01 -6.29
C ARG A 20 -28.66 -36.07 -7.16
N ALA A 21 -29.34 -35.32 -8.03
CA ALA A 21 -28.73 -34.17 -8.67
C ALA A 21 -28.27 -33.25 -7.53
N LEU A 22 -26.97 -33.00 -7.44
CA LEU A 22 -26.45 -31.89 -6.66
C LEU A 22 -27.20 -30.66 -7.14
N SER A 23 -27.87 -29.95 -6.23
CA SER A 23 -28.50 -28.66 -6.52
C SER A 23 -27.44 -27.79 -7.17
N THR A 24 -27.54 -27.58 -8.48
CA THR A 24 -26.76 -26.56 -9.16
C THR A 24 -27.24 -25.26 -8.57
N ALA A 25 -26.41 -24.65 -7.71
CA ALA A 25 -26.60 -23.26 -7.32
C ALA A 25 -26.87 -22.49 -8.60
N VAL A 26 -28.00 -21.79 -8.66
CA VAL A 26 -28.25 -20.80 -9.70
C VAL A 26 -26.99 -19.93 -9.72
N PRO A 27 -26.33 -19.73 -10.87
CA PRO A 27 -25.29 -18.73 -10.98
C PRO A 27 -25.99 -17.39 -10.73
N LEU A 28 -26.00 -16.95 -9.48
CA LEU A 28 -26.27 -15.55 -9.19
C LEU A 28 -25.11 -14.81 -9.84
N ASP A 29 -25.42 -13.86 -10.72
CA ASP A 29 -24.42 -12.93 -11.19
C ASP A 29 -23.68 -12.39 -9.96
N PRO A 30 -22.33 -12.40 -9.97
CA PRO A 30 -21.59 -11.97 -8.81
C PRO A 30 -22.03 -10.54 -8.45
N PRO A 31 -22.29 -10.24 -7.17
CA PRO A 31 -22.74 -8.92 -6.74
C PRO A 31 -21.85 -7.85 -7.36
N GLN A 32 -22.47 -6.97 -8.17
CA GLN A 32 -21.72 -5.98 -8.91
C GLN A 32 -21.32 -4.85 -7.97
N LEU A 33 -20.01 -4.64 -7.86
CA LEU A 33 -19.46 -3.47 -7.21
C LEU A 33 -19.86 -2.21 -7.97
N LYS A 34 -20.30 -1.20 -7.22
CA LYS A 34 -20.81 0.06 -7.77
C LYS A 34 -20.08 1.24 -7.16
N VAL A 35 -19.78 2.22 -8.01
CA VAL A 35 -19.21 3.51 -7.63
C VAL A 35 -20.08 4.60 -8.23
N SER A 36 -20.49 5.56 -7.41
CA SER A 36 -21.21 6.76 -7.82
C SER A 36 -20.57 8.00 -7.20
N THR A 37 -21.03 9.18 -7.59
CA THR A 37 -20.51 10.45 -7.08
C THR A 37 -21.68 11.34 -6.71
N LEU A 38 -21.67 11.84 -5.47
CA LEU A 38 -22.65 12.80 -4.97
C LEU A 38 -22.50 14.14 -5.72
N ALA A 39 -23.53 14.98 -5.68
CA ALA A 39 -23.53 16.27 -6.37
C ALA A 39 -22.39 17.22 -5.94
N ASN A 40 -21.83 17.01 -4.74
CA ASN A 40 -20.72 17.80 -4.21
C ASN A 40 -19.33 17.23 -4.52
N GLY A 41 -19.22 16.10 -5.22
CA GLY A 41 -17.96 15.48 -5.64
C GLY A 41 -17.48 14.30 -4.79
N ILE A 42 -18.15 13.99 -3.69
CA ILE A 42 -17.80 12.83 -2.84
C ILE A 42 -18.13 11.54 -3.58
N ARG A 43 -17.16 10.62 -3.64
CA ARG A 43 -17.33 9.31 -4.27
C ARG A 43 -17.93 8.33 -3.25
N VAL A 44 -18.90 7.52 -3.69
CA VAL A 44 -19.54 6.49 -2.88
C VAL A 44 -19.33 5.14 -3.53
N ALA A 45 -18.73 4.19 -2.82
CA ALA A 45 -18.38 2.86 -3.33
C ALA A 45 -18.99 1.76 -2.46
N SER A 46 -19.69 0.80 -3.07
CA SER A 46 -20.29 -0.32 -2.33
C SER A 46 -19.89 -1.66 -2.90
N ASP A 47 -19.60 -2.60 -2.00
CA ASP A 47 -19.52 -4.03 -2.29
C ASP A 47 -20.77 -4.73 -1.69
N PRO A 48 -21.71 -5.22 -2.52
CA PRO A 48 -22.94 -5.83 -2.03
C PRO A 48 -22.78 -7.28 -1.57
N THR A 49 -21.54 -7.81 -1.46
CA THR A 49 -21.30 -9.19 -0.99
C THR A 49 -22.04 -9.44 0.33
N PRO A 50 -23.02 -10.37 0.41
CA PRO A 50 -23.83 -10.57 1.61
C PRO A 50 -23.03 -11.08 2.81
N GLY A 51 -23.41 -10.68 4.03
CA GLY A 51 -22.76 -11.12 5.26
C GLY A 51 -23.54 -10.74 6.52
N HIS A 52 -23.08 -11.23 7.66
CA HIS A 52 -23.69 -10.93 8.96
C HIS A 52 -23.30 -9.55 9.52
N PHE A 53 -22.21 -8.99 8.99
CA PHE A 53 -21.61 -7.73 9.41
C PHE A 53 -21.42 -6.83 8.20
N VAL A 54 -21.38 -5.53 8.47
CA VAL A 54 -21.05 -4.48 7.51
C VAL A 54 -19.74 -3.84 7.95
N ALA A 55 -18.88 -3.54 7.00
CA ALA A 55 -17.74 -2.66 7.22
C ALA A 55 -17.93 -1.39 6.39
N ALA A 56 -17.74 -0.24 6.99
CA ALA A 56 -17.87 1.06 6.34
C ALA A 56 -16.68 1.94 6.70
N GLY A 57 -16.29 2.82 5.80
CA GLY A 57 -15.21 3.76 6.05
C GLY A 57 -15.21 4.98 5.15
N VAL A 58 -14.51 6.00 5.61
CA VAL A 58 -14.24 7.24 4.90
C VAL A 58 -12.73 7.32 4.66
N TYR A 59 -12.35 7.49 3.40
CA TYR A 59 -10.96 7.57 2.96
C TYR A 59 -10.71 8.97 2.44
N VAL A 60 -9.75 9.64 3.06
CA VAL A 60 -9.35 11.00 2.72
C VAL A 60 -8.03 10.92 1.97
N ASP A 61 -7.97 11.52 0.79
CA ASP A 61 -6.72 11.75 0.06
C ASP A 61 -5.91 12.84 0.76
N ALA A 62 -5.27 12.44 1.85
CA ALA A 62 -4.52 13.25 2.79
C ALA A 62 -3.49 12.36 3.48
N GLY A 63 -2.48 12.94 4.12
CA GLY A 63 -1.40 12.19 4.74
C GLY A 63 -0.12 13.00 4.81
N SER A 64 0.95 12.41 5.35
CA SER A 64 2.21 13.12 5.57
C SER A 64 2.86 13.65 4.29
N ARG A 65 2.59 13.06 3.11
CA ARG A 65 3.13 13.58 1.84
C ARG A 65 2.64 15.00 1.52
N TYR A 66 1.44 15.33 1.97
CA TYR A 66 0.77 16.58 1.66
C TYR A 66 1.04 17.67 2.70
N GLU A 67 1.84 17.37 3.72
CA GLU A 67 2.20 18.32 4.76
C GLU A 67 3.23 19.35 4.24
N SER A 68 2.98 20.61 4.60
CA SER A 68 3.99 21.67 4.52
C SER A 68 4.92 21.63 5.73
N LEU A 69 5.98 22.43 5.71
CA LEU A 69 6.83 22.65 6.89
C LEU A 69 6.02 23.14 8.11
N ASN A 70 4.94 23.91 7.88
CA ASN A 70 4.09 24.46 8.94
C ASN A 70 3.09 23.45 9.49
N THR A 71 2.74 22.42 8.72
CA THR A 71 1.76 21.39 9.11
C THR A 71 2.39 20.02 9.29
N ARG A 72 3.73 19.94 9.35
CA ARG A 72 4.47 18.69 9.52
C ARG A 72 4.06 18.00 10.82
N GLY A 73 3.61 16.75 10.73
CA GLY A 73 3.06 15.96 11.84
C GLY A 73 1.56 16.14 12.11
N ALA A 74 0.87 17.02 11.37
CA ALA A 74 -0.56 17.24 11.55
C ALA A 74 -1.40 16.01 11.14
N ALA A 75 -0.98 15.22 10.15
CA ALA A 75 -1.65 14.00 9.74
C ALA A 75 -1.66 12.96 10.89
N HIS A 76 -0.52 12.77 11.55
CA HIS A 76 -0.38 11.87 12.69
C HIS A 76 -1.31 12.27 13.85
N LEU A 77 -1.36 13.56 14.18
CA LEU A 77 -2.24 14.04 15.26
C LEU A 77 -3.72 14.06 14.87
N THR A 78 -4.04 14.29 13.60
CA THR A 78 -5.43 14.21 13.11
C THR A 78 -6.00 12.80 13.28
N ASP A 79 -5.18 11.78 13.05
CA ASP A 79 -5.51 10.37 13.28
C ASP A 79 -5.70 10.07 14.78
N ARG A 80 -4.77 10.51 15.63
CA ARG A 80 -4.87 10.38 17.10
C ARG A 80 -6.09 11.08 17.70
N LEU A 81 -6.56 12.16 17.06
CA LEU A 81 -7.74 12.93 17.43
C LEU A 81 -9.04 12.37 16.82
N ALA A 82 -8.99 11.27 16.07
CA ALA A 82 -10.18 10.60 15.58
C ALA A 82 -11.10 10.17 16.73
N PHE A 83 -12.41 10.28 16.52
CA PHE A 83 -13.45 9.89 17.48
C PHE A 83 -13.36 10.60 18.85
N LYS A 84 -12.79 11.81 18.88
CA LYS A 84 -12.88 12.74 20.03
C LYS A 84 -14.13 13.63 19.90
N SER A 85 -14.21 14.72 20.66
CA SER A 85 -15.39 15.59 20.61
C SER A 85 -15.57 16.26 19.24
N THR A 86 -16.83 16.40 18.85
CA THR A 86 -17.27 17.00 17.59
C THR A 86 -18.25 18.14 17.88
N ALA A 87 -18.67 18.87 16.85
CA ALA A 87 -19.69 19.90 17.00
C ALA A 87 -20.98 19.33 17.61
N ASN A 88 -21.33 18.08 17.28
CA ASN A 88 -22.60 17.45 17.60
C ASN A 88 -22.54 16.47 18.79
N ARG A 89 -21.34 16.03 19.21
CA ARG A 89 -21.13 15.07 20.29
C ARG A 89 -20.00 15.51 21.22
N SER A 90 -20.23 15.40 22.52
CA SER A 90 -19.13 15.38 23.48
C SER A 90 -18.27 14.12 23.32
N ALA A 91 -17.05 14.13 23.87
CA ALA A 91 -16.16 12.97 23.83
C ALA A 91 -16.76 11.76 24.59
N GLU A 92 -17.49 12.01 25.68
CA GLU A 92 -18.19 10.96 26.45
C GLU A 92 -19.35 10.35 25.65
N GLU A 93 -20.17 11.18 24.99
CA GLU A 93 -21.25 10.70 24.11
C GLU A 93 -20.70 9.90 22.94
N MET A 94 -19.63 10.39 22.29
CA MET A 94 -18.97 9.68 21.20
C MET A 94 -18.50 8.28 21.63
N THR A 95 -17.81 8.21 22.78
CA THR A 95 -17.30 6.93 23.31
C THR A 95 -18.44 5.97 23.65
N LYS A 96 -19.48 6.48 24.32
CA LYS A 96 -20.66 5.69 24.70
C LYS A 96 -21.43 5.17 23.48
N GLU A 97 -21.61 5.99 22.45
CA GLU A 97 -22.25 5.55 21.20
C GLU A 97 -21.44 4.45 20.51
N ILE A 98 -20.12 4.61 20.40
CA ILE A 98 -19.22 3.61 19.82
C ILE A 98 -19.32 2.28 20.58
N GLU A 99 -19.26 2.31 21.92
CA GLU A 99 -19.37 1.12 22.77
C GLU A 99 -20.73 0.42 22.61
N GLN A 100 -21.83 1.18 22.53
CA GLN A 100 -23.18 0.63 22.36
C GLN A 100 -23.38 -0.07 21.01
N LEU A 101 -22.70 0.38 19.96
CA LEU A 101 -22.77 -0.26 18.64
C LEU A 101 -22.03 -1.61 18.60
N GLY A 102 -21.19 -1.89 19.60
CA GLY A 102 -20.40 -3.13 19.69
C GLY A 102 -19.47 -3.35 18.50
N GLY A 103 -19.16 -2.28 17.76
CA GLY A 103 -18.34 -2.32 16.55
C GLY A 103 -16.88 -1.97 16.82
N GLN A 104 -16.00 -2.40 15.94
CA GLN A 104 -14.59 -2.00 15.98
C GLN A 104 -14.42 -0.75 15.13
N PHE A 105 -13.99 0.36 15.73
CA PHE A 105 -13.66 1.61 15.03
C PHE A 105 -12.14 1.78 14.99
N ILE A 106 -11.62 2.18 13.84
CA ILE A 106 -10.20 2.38 13.61
C ILE A 106 -10.03 3.67 12.81
N SER A 107 -9.01 4.44 13.17
CA SER A 107 -8.44 5.48 12.32
C SER A 107 -6.98 5.13 12.09
N SER A 108 -6.47 5.45 10.90
CA SER A 108 -5.05 5.35 10.60
C SER A 108 -4.64 6.39 9.58
N SER A 109 -3.52 7.04 9.84
CA SER A 109 -2.83 7.92 8.89
C SER A 109 -1.68 7.21 8.17
N SER A 110 -1.59 7.44 6.87
CA SER A 110 -0.47 7.01 6.03
C SER A 110 0.11 8.23 5.29
N ARG A 111 1.05 8.00 4.36
CA ARG A 111 1.64 9.05 3.53
C ARG A 111 0.63 9.69 2.57
N GLU A 112 -0.29 8.89 2.01
CA GLU A 112 -1.21 9.33 0.94
C GLU A 112 -2.71 9.18 1.27
N THR A 113 -3.04 8.46 2.35
CA THR A 113 -4.43 8.27 2.77
C THR A 113 -4.54 8.36 4.29
N ILE A 114 -5.57 9.05 4.78
CA ILE A 114 -6.08 8.89 6.15
C ILE A 114 -7.41 8.18 6.05
N LEU A 115 -7.58 7.11 6.83
CA LEU A 115 -8.80 6.29 6.83
C LEU A 115 -9.49 6.36 8.19
N TYR A 116 -10.82 6.32 8.14
CA TYR A 116 -11.71 6.17 9.30
C TYR A 116 -12.64 5.01 8.97
N GLN A 117 -12.56 3.92 9.71
CA GLN A 117 -13.30 2.70 9.41
C GLN A 117 -14.02 2.17 10.64
N ALA A 118 -15.11 1.44 10.39
CA ALA A 118 -15.79 0.67 11.40
C ALA A 118 -16.34 -0.64 10.84
N SER A 119 -16.35 -1.69 11.66
CA SER A 119 -17.07 -2.93 11.41
C SER A 119 -18.12 -3.16 12.49
N THR A 120 -19.37 -3.38 12.09
CA THR A 120 -20.52 -3.56 13.00
C THR A 120 -21.61 -4.44 12.36
N TYR A 121 -22.75 -4.58 13.05
CA TYR A 121 -23.95 -5.23 12.53
C TYR A 121 -24.63 -4.36 11.45
N THR A 122 -25.25 -5.01 10.46
CA THR A 122 -25.84 -4.31 9.29
C THR A 122 -26.86 -3.22 9.67
N HIS A 123 -27.69 -3.46 10.70
CA HIS A 123 -28.70 -2.49 11.14
C HIS A 123 -28.12 -1.23 11.80
N SER A 124 -26.86 -1.29 12.24
CA SER A 124 -26.13 -0.19 12.89
C SER A 124 -25.43 0.74 11.89
N LEU A 125 -25.46 0.42 10.59
CA LEU A 125 -24.80 1.22 9.54
C LEU A 125 -25.17 2.71 9.57
N PRO A 126 -26.44 3.12 9.73
CA PRO A 126 -26.80 4.54 9.78
C PRO A 126 -26.08 5.28 10.93
N SER A 127 -26.02 4.68 12.12
CA SER A 127 -25.32 5.26 13.27
C SER A 127 -23.82 5.33 13.05
N VAL A 128 -23.23 4.30 12.42
CA VAL A 128 -21.81 4.29 12.05
C VAL A 128 -21.47 5.41 11.08
N LEU A 129 -22.24 5.59 9.99
CA LEU A 129 -21.96 6.69 9.06
C LEU A 129 -22.17 8.05 9.71
N SER A 130 -23.12 8.19 10.63
CA SER A 130 -23.27 9.40 11.43
C SER A 130 -21.98 9.70 12.23
N ILE A 131 -21.44 8.72 12.95
CA ILE A 131 -20.20 8.88 13.73
C ILE A 131 -19.00 9.21 12.82
N LEU A 132 -18.84 8.46 11.72
CA LEU A 132 -17.77 8.68 10.75
C LEU A 132 -17.86 10.07 10.11
N SER A 133 -19.06 10.54 9.76
CA SER A 133 -19.24 11.88 9.20
C SER A 133 -18.87 12.98 10.19
N ASP A 134 -19.25 12.81 11.46
CA ASP A 134 -19.06 13.82 12.49
C ASP A 134 -17.58 13.98 12.86
N THR A 135 -16.84 12.86 12.98
CA THR A 135 -15.40 12.90 13.23
C THR A 135 -14.60 13.46 12.06
N VAL A 136 -15.06 13.27 10.81
CA VAL A 136 -14.36 13.73 9.60
C VAL A 136 -14.67 15.20 9.30
N LEU A 137 -15.93 15.62 9.42
CA LEU A 137 -16.40 16.93 8.97
C LEU A 137 -16.45 17.98 10.07
N HIS A 138 -16.65 17.56 11.33
CA HIS A 138 -16.97 18.47 12.44
C HIS A 138 -16.16 18.24 13.73
N PRO A 139 -14.86 17.92 13.69
CA PRO A 139 -14.07 17.76 14.91
C PRO A 139 -13.88 19.11 15.63
N ARG A 140 -13.98 19.13 16.97
CA ARG A 140 -13.74 20.36 17.75
C ARG A 140 -12.26 20.65 17.94
N ILE A 141 -11.45 19.61 18.14
CA ILE A 141 -10.00 19.69 18.43
C ILE A 141 -9.75 20.70 19.55
N THR A 142 -10.20 20.39 20.77
CA THR A 142 -9.95 21.28 21.91
C THR A 142 -8.47 21.25 22.31
N SER A 143 -7.96 22.32 22.93
CA SER A 143 -6.57 22.34 23.40
C SER A 143 -6.31 21.20 24.39
N GLN A 144 -7.26 20.91 25.29
CA GLN A 144 -7.14 19.81 26.26
C GLN A 144 -7.02 18.45 25.58
N GLU A 145 -7.85 18.15 24.57
CA GLU A 145 -7.76 16.88 23.84
C GLU A 145 -6.44 16.77 23.08
N LEU A 146 -6.00 17.87 22.46
CA LEU A 146 -4.73 17.92 21.75
C LEU A 146 -3.55 17.69 22.71
N ASP A 147 -3.53 18.35 23.87
CA ASP A 147 -2.45 18.21 24.86
C ASP A 147 -2.26 16.76 25.29
N ILE A 148 -3.37 16.06 25.58
CA ILE A 148 -3.33 14.64 25.92
C ILE A 148 -2.78 13.80 24.76
N GLN A 149 -3.19 14.09 23.51
CA GLN A 149 -2.68 13.36 22.34
C GLN A 149 -1.21 13.69 22.03
N ARG A 150 -0.74 14.91 22.31
CA ARG A 150 0.67 15.29 22.16
C ARG A 150 1.56 14.51 23.11
N GLU A 151 1.17 14.41 24.38
CA GLU A 151 1.89 13.59 25.35
C GLU A 151 1.92 12.12 24.93
N ALA A 152 0.76 11.56 24.54
CA ALA A 152 0.68 10.17 24.08
C ALA A 152 1.54 9.93 22.82
N ALA A 153 1.54 10.85 21.86
CA ALA A 153 2.35 10.76 20.65
C ALA A 153 3.84 10.88 20.96
N LEU A 154 4.25 11.69 21.95
CA LEU A 154 5.65 11.79 22.36
C LEU A 154 6.15 10.45 22.92
N TRP A 155 5.37 9.81 23.80
CA TRP A 155 5.68 8.49 24.33
C TRP A 155 5.76 7.42 23.22
N GLU A 156 4.78 7.43 22.31
CA GLU A 156 4.77 6.52 21.16
C GLU A 156 6.02 6.70 20.30
N VAL A 157 6.35 7.93 19.89
CA VAL A 157 7.50 8.20 19.03
C VAL A 157 8.79 7.75 19.71
N GLY A 158 8.93 8.01 21.01
CA GLY A 158 10.04 7.50 21.81
C GLY A 158 10.11 5.97 21.79
N GLU A 159 8.98 5.29 21.96
CA GLU A 159 8.93 3.82 21.93
C GLU A 159 9.28 3.26 20.54
N ILE A 160 8.71 3.84 19.47
CA ILE A 160 8.98 3.40 18.08
C ILE A 160 10.48 3.54 17.74
N LYS A 161 11.12 4.63 18.16
CA LYS A 161 12.55 4.86 17.92
C LYS A 161 13.45 3.78 18.51
N THR A 162 13.02 3.11 19.59
CA THR A 162 13.77 2.01 20.21
C THR A 162 13.61 0.66 19.51
N LYS A 163 12.70 0.56 18.52
CA LYS A 163 12.40 -0.69 17.80
C LYS A 163 12.86 -0.58 16.35
N PRO A 164 14.06 -1.11 15.99
CA PRO A 164 14.63 -1.01 14.65
C PRO A 164 13.69 -1.40 13.52
N ASP A 165 12.88 -2.45 13.71
CA ASP A 165 11.95 -2.96 12.71
C ASP A 165 10.85 -1.97 12.32
N MET A 166 10.52 -1.02 13.21
CA MET A 166 9.50 0.00 12.97
C MET A 166 10.10 1.34 12.53
N ILE A 167 11.23 1.75 13.10
CA ILE A 167 11.85 3.05 12.77
C ILE A 167 12.64 3.03 11.45
N LEU A 168 13.27 1.90 11.08
CA LEU A 168 14.08 1.84 9.86
C LEU A 168 13.30 2.04 8.56
N PRO A 169 12.08 1.47 8.38
CA PRO A 169 11.24 1.82 7.24
C PRO A 169 10.97 3.32 7.15
N GLU A 170 10.80 4.02 8.27
CA GLU A 170 10.57 5.47 8.29
C GLU A 170 11.81 6.24 7.84
N LEU A 171 12.96 5.96 8.45
CA LEU A 171 14.25 6.54 8.11
C LEU A 171 14.66 6.26 6.65
N LEU A 172 14.26 5.10 6.11
CA LEU A 172 14.46 4.77 4.71
C LEU A 172 13.73 5.76 3.79
N HIS A 173 12.48 6.11 4.10
CA HIS A 173 11.72 7.08 3.30
C HIS A 173 12.31 8.49 3.41
N GLU A 174 12.62 8.94 4.63
CA GLU A 174 13.25 10.25 4.85
C GLU A 174 14.57 10.38 4.08
N THR A 175 15.41 9.34 4.14
CA THR A 175 16.69 9.32 3.42
C THR A 175 16.49 9.22 1.91
N ALA A 176 15.51 8.44 1.43
CA ALA A 176 15.28 8.19 0.01
C ALA A 176 14.73 9.41 -0.75
N PHE A 177 13.81 10.15 -0.13
CA PHE A 177 13.06 11.22 -0.78
C PHE A 177 13.40 12.62 -0.26
N LYS A 178 14.05 12.76 0.91
CA LYS A 178 14.57 14.01 1.50
C LYS A 178 13.65 15.23 1.44
N ASP A 179 13.06 15.66 2.55
CA ASP A 179 12.28 16.91 2.65
C ASP A 179 11.26 17.15 1.50
N ASN A 180 10.82 16.08 0.83
CA ASN A 180 9.94 16.11 -0.33
C ASN A 180 8.92 14.99 -0.21
N THR A 181 7.65 15.37 -0.17
CA THR A 181 6.47 14.50 -0.20
C THR A 181 6.65 13.20 0.61
N LEU A 182 7.01 12.08 -0.03
CA LEU A 182 7.20 10.78 0.63
C LEU A 182 8.30 10.75 1.69
N GLY A 183 9.23 11.70 1.65
CA GLY A 183 10.27 11.91 2.64
C GLY A 183 9.85 12.78 3.83
N ASN A 184 8.61 13.29 3.84
CA ASN A 184 8.05 13.88 5.06
C ASN A 184 7.86 12.77 6.11
N PRO A 185 8.20 13.05 7.39
CA PRO A 185 8.00 12.10 8.47
C PRO A 185 6.54 11.68 8.60
N LEU A 186 6.27 10.38 8.65
CA LEU A 186 4.95 9.82 8.97
C LEU A 186 4.60 10.07 10.43
N LEU A 187 5.59 9.96 11.31
CA LEU A 187 5.46 10.25 12.73
C LEU A 187 5.77 11.73 12.97
N CYS A 188 4.95 12.40 13.77
CA CYS A 188 5.20 13.79 14.14
C CYS A 188 6.57 13.94 14.83
N PRO A 189 7.48 14.77 14.31
CA PRO A 189 8.76 15.05 14.96
C PRO A 189 8.56 15.64 16.36
N GLU A 190 9.48 15.34 17.28
CA GLU A 190 9.38 15.76 18.69
C GLU A 190 9.38 17.29 18.85
N ASP A 191 10.22 18.00 18.09
CA ASP A 191 10.27 19.47 18.04
C ASP A 191 8.96 20.09 17.52
N ARG A 192 8.25 19.35 16.67
CA ARG A 192 6.95 19.76 16.12
C ARG A 192 5.79 19.44 17.06
N LEU A 193 5.89 18.40 17.90
CA LEU A 193 4.87 18.08 18.90
C LEU A 193 4.69 19.24 19.89
N GLU A 194 5.78 19.83 20.38
CA GLU A 194 5.72 20.94 21.35
C GLU A 194 5.01 22.18 20.79
N THR A 195 5.20 22.45 19.50
CA THR A 195 4.68 23.63 18.80
C THR A 195 3.35 23.42 18.08
N MET A 196 2.82 22.19 18.07
CA MET A 196 1.54 21.90 17.44
C MET A 196 0.38 22.54 18.20
N THR A 197 -0.43 23.34 17.52
CA THR A 197 -1.64 23.97 18.06
C THR A 197 -2.90 23.42 17.40
N PRO A 198 -4.09 23.59 18.02
CA PRO A 198 -5.36 23.20 17.41
C PRO A 198 -5.59 23.84 16.04
N ASP A 199 -5.11 25.08 15.85
CA ASP A 199 -5.29 25.80 14.59
C ASP A 199 -4.46 25.19 13.46
N VAL A 200 -3.24 24.71 13.73
CA VAL A 200 -2.43 24.00 12.72
C VAL A 200 -3.14 22.72 12.24
N VAL A 201 -3.71 21.94 13.16
CA VAL A 201 -4.46 20.73 12.81
C VAL A 201 -5.73 21.07 12.03
N ARG A 202 -6.48 22.10 12.45
CA ARG A 202 -7.67 22.58 11.73
C ARG A 202 -7.34 23.13 10.35
N ASP A 203 -6.23 23.83 10.20
CA ASP A 203 -5.78 24.38 8.91
C ASP A 203 -5.38 23.25 7.96
N TYR A 204 -4.68 22.23 8.46
CA TYR A 204 -4.42 20.99 7.71
C TYR A 204 -5.74 20.34 7.26
N MET A 205 -6.69 20.14 8.17
CA MET A 205 -7.99 19.56 7.82
C MET A 205 -8.78 20.41 6.81
N ARG A 206 -8.85 21.74 7.00
CA ARG A 206 -9.49 22.66 6.03
C ARG A 206 -8.90 22.56 4.63
N THR A 207 -7.60 22.33 4.55
CA THR A 207 -6.88 22.24 3.29
C THR A 207 -7.16 20.91 2.58
N TRP A 208 -7.19 19.79 3.31
CA TRP A 208 -7.19 18.44 2.71
C TRP A 208 -8.54 17.70 2.78
N TYR A 209 -9.42 18.02 3.73
CA TYR A 209 -10.72 17.34 3.94
C TYR A 209 -11.80 17.96 3.05
N ARG A 210 -11.58 17.83 1.74
CA ARG A 210 -12.43 18.40 0.68
C ARG A 210 -13.29 17.30 0.05
N PRO A 211 -14.51 17.59 -0.41
CA PRO A 211 -15.41 16.57 -0.94
C PRO A 211 -14.84 15.80 -2.14
N ASP A 212 -14.08 16.44 -3.04
CA ASP A 212 -13.41 15.81 -4.18
C ASP A 212 -12.30 14.83 -3.78
N ARG A 213 -11.83 14.92 -2.53
CA ARG A 213 -10.77 14.07 -1.94
C ARG A 213 -11.31 13.00 -0.99
N LEU A 214 -12.64 12.89 -0.86
CA LEU A 214 -13.31 11.91 0.00
C LEU A 214 -13.89 10.75 -0.80
N VAL A 215 -13.72 9.55 -0.26
CA VAL A 215 -14.44 8.33 -0.68
C VAL A 215 -15.15 7.76 0.53
N VAL A 216 -16.47 7.59 0.43
CA VAL A 216 -17.25 6.78 1.38
C VAL A 216 -17.37 5.39 0.80
N ALA A 217 -16.83 4.37 1.46
CA ALA A 217 -16.93 2.99 1.01
C ALA A 217 -17.56 2.07 2.06
N ALA A 218 -18.34 1.09 1.61
CA ALA A 218 -18.86 0.05 2.49
C ALA A 218 -18.97 -1.32 1.81
N ALA A 219 -18.78 -2.37 2.60
CA ALA A 219 -18.92 -3.77 2.17
C ALA A 219 -20.00 -4.47 3.00
N GLY A 220 -20.86 -5.24 2.33
CA GLY A 220 -22.03 -5.86 2.93
C GLY A 220 -23.29 -4.98 2.91
N VAL A 221 -23.39 -4.06 1.96
CA VAL A 221 -24.52 -3.13 1.83
C VAL A 221 -24.91 -2.90 0.37
N GLU A 222 -26.21 -2.73 0.14
CA GLU A 222 -26.75 -2.29 -1.15
C GLU A 222 -26.35 -0.86 -1.48
N HIS A 223 -26.05 -0.61 -2.77
CA HIS A 223 -25.49 0.66 -3.21
C HIS A 223 -26.41 1.85 -2.93
N ASP A 224 -27.70 1.74 -3.30
CA ASP A 224 -28.64 2.85 -3.20
C ASP A 224 -28.89 3.26 -1.75
N HIS A 225 -28.88 2.29 -0.83
CA HIS A 225 -28.97 2.56 0.61
C HIS A 225 -27.72 3.29 1.13
N LEU A 226 -26.53 2.88 0.69
CA LEU A 226 -25.29 3.58 1.05
C LEU A 226 -25.27 5.01 0.52
N VAL A 227 -25.71 5.23 -0.73
CA VAL A 227 -25.79 6.56 -1.35
C VAL A 227 -26.76 7.45 -0.57
N GLU A 228 -27.93 6.94 -0.18
CA GLU A 228 -28.89 7.70 0.64
C GLU A 228 -28.29 8.15 1.98
N LEU A 229 -27.61 7.24 2.69
CA LEU A 229 -26.96 7.57 3.96
C LEU A 229 -25.77 8.52 3.77
N ALA A 230 -24.97 8.33 2.72
CA ALA A 230 -23.85 9.20 2.41
C ALA A 230 -24.34 10.62 2.06
N ASP A 231 -25.40 10.76 1.26
CA ASP A 231 -25.98 12.06 0.93
C ASP A 231 -26.55 12.75 2.17
N ARG A 232 -27.23 12.02 3.05
CA ARG A 232 -27.76 12.54 4.32
C ARG A 232 -26.68 13.15 5.22
N HIS A 233 -25.51 12.52 5.30
CA HIS A 233 -24.45 12.91 6.24
C HIS A 233 -23.38 13.82 5.61
N PHE A 234 -23.11 13.66 4.32
CA PHE A 234 -22.03 14.36 3.62
C PHE A 234 -22.52 15.29 2.50
N GLY A 235 -23.79 15.22 2.08
CA GLY A 235 -24.32 16.00 0.95
C GLY A 235 -24.37 17.51 1.19
N SER A 236 -24.37 17.94 2.45
CA SER A 236 -24.34 19.37 2.83
C SER A 236 -22.96 20.02 2.70
N VAL A 237 -21.90 19.21 2.53
CA VAL A 237 -20.53 19.72 2.33
C VAL A 237 -20.48 20.51 1.02
N LYS A 238 -20.04 21.77 1.12
CA LYS A 238 -19.96 22.66 -0.05
C LYS A 238 -19.02 22.08 -1.10
N PRO A 239 -19.44 22.00 -2.37
CA PRO A 239 -18.55 21.64 -3.46
C PRO A 239 -17.38 22.61 -3.52
N VAL A 240 -16.25 22.11 -3.97
CA VAL A 240 -15.08 22.94 -4.21
C VAL A 240 -15.28 23.80 -5.44
N SER A 241 -15.14 25.13 -5.29
CA SER A 241 -14.92 26.07 -6.39
C SER A 241 -13.44 26.43 -6.47
N GLY A 242 -12.70 25.83 -7.39
CA GLY A 242 -11.25 26.02 -7.58
C GLY A 242 -10.65 24.92 -8.47
N PRO A 243 -9.35 24.97 -8.82
CA PRO A 243 -8.72 23.88 -9.57
C PRO A 243 -8.86 22.58 -8.77
N SER A 244 -9.56 21.58 -9.33
CA SER A 244 -9.50 20.23 -8.78
C SER A 244 -8.12 19.69 -9.08
N ALA A 245 -7.53 18.93 -8.15
CA ALA A 245 -6.36 18.13 -8.50
C ALA A 245 -6.75 17.26 -9.72
N PRO A 246 -5.90 17.11 -10.73
CA PRO A 246 -6.20 16.22 -11.85
C PRO A 246 -6.40 14.82 -11.26
N ALA A 247 -7.57 14.23 -11.55
CA ALA A 247 -7.71 12.80 -11.41
C ALA A 247 -6.56 12.14 -12.17
N SER A 248 -5.79 11.30 -11.49
CA SER A 248 -4.70 10.51 -12.05
C SER A 248 -5.12 9.95 -13.43
N THR A 249 -4.25 10.19 -14.41
CA THR A 249 -4.43 9.87 -15.83
C THR A 249 -5.12 8.52 -16.04
N SER A 250 -6.28 8.56 -16.69
CA SER A 250 -7.00 7.37 -17.14
C SER A 250 -6.11 6.52 -18.04
N ILE A 251 -5.98 5.23 -17.73
CA ILE A 251 -5.35 4.23 -18.61
C ILE A 251 -6.14 4.24 -19.95
N PRO A 252 -5.52 4.52 -21.10
CA PRO A 252 -6.20 4.38 -22.38
C PRO A 252 -6.53 2.90 -22.60
N SER A 253 -7.79 2.60 -22.88
CA SER A 253 -8.22 1.26 -23.27
C SER A 253 -7.46 0.82 -24.55
N PRO A 254 -6.95 -0.42 -24.65
CA PRO A 254 -6.25 -0.85 -25.85
C PRO A 254 -7.25 -1.05 -26.99
N SER A 255 -7.25 -0.13 -27.95
CA SER A 255 -7.91 -0.35 -29.25
C SER A 255 -6.92 -1.02 -30.22
N PRO A 256 -7.36 -1.98 -31.04
CA PRO A 256 -6.46 -2.74 -31.91
C PRO A 256 -5.91 -1.88 -33.05
N ALA A 257 -4.59 -1.92 -33.22
CA ALA A 257 -3.86 -1.20 -34.25
C ALA A 257 -4.28 -1.60 -35.67
N SER A 258 -4.50 -0.61 -36.53
CA SER A 258 -4.54 -0.77 -37.99
C SER A 258 -3.38 0.03 -38.61
N PRO A 259 -2.70 -0.46 -39.65
CA PRO A 259 -1.51 0.17 -40.19
C PRO A 259 -1.87 1.34 -41.13
N ARG A 260 -1.19 2.47 -40.98
CA ARG A 260 -1.22 3.57 -41.97
C ARG A 260 0.03 3.52 -42.86
N PRO A 261 -0.08 3.76 -44.18
CA PRO A 261 1.07 3.87 -45.07
C PRO A 261 1.66 5.29 -45.04
N ALA A 262 2.95 5.36 -45.36
CA ALA A 262 3.79 6.57 -45.37
C ALA A 262 3.67 7.39 -46.66
N SER A 263 3.77 8.72 -46.55
CA SER A 263 4.28 9.66 -47.58
C SER A 263 4.45 11.09 -47.02
N PRO A 264 5.29 11.95 -47.63
CA PRO A 264 6.23 12.79 -46.88
C PRO A 264 6.02 14.32 -46.96
N ALA A 265 6.71 15.00 -46.03
CA ALA A 265 7.30 16.34 -46.07
C ALA A 265 6.40 17.57 -46.35
N ALA A 266 6.22 18.40 -45.32
CA ALA A 266 6.14 19.87 -45.45
C ALA A 266 6.57 20.59 -44.15
N SER A 267 7.68 21.33 -44.27
CA SER A 267 8.03 22.59 -43.59
C SER A 267 7.61 22.82 -42.12
N PHE A 268 8.58 22.70 -41.21
CA PHE A 268 8.49 23.22 -39.85
C PHE A 268 8.66 24.74 -39.83
N SER A 269 7.62 25.46 -39.43
CA SER A 269 7.70 26.85 -38.97
C SER A 269 7.93 26.82 -37.46
N THR A 270 9.10 27.26 -37.02
CA THR A 270 9.47 27.35 -35.60
C THR A 270 8.84 28.57 -34.96
N SER A 271 7.69 28.37 -34.32
CA SER A 271 7.22 29.23 -33.23
C SER A 271 7.21 28.38 -31.96
N ALA A 272 8.33 28.40 -31.26
CA ALA A 272 8.41 27.88 -29.90
C ALA A 272 7.46 28.69 -29.01
N PRO A 273 6.51 28.08 -28.29
CA PRO A 273 5.88 28.80 -27.20
C PRO A 273 6.95 28.96 -26.11
N SER A 274 7.29 30.22 -25.86
CA SER A 274 8.04 30.67 -24.69
C SER A 274 7.60 29.90 -23.46
N SER A 275 8.56 29.36 -22.71
CA SER A 275 8.30 28.80 -21.39
C SER A 275 7.47 29.80 -20.60
N ALA A 276 6.20 29.47 -20.36
CA ALA A 276 5.46 30.12 -19.30
C ALA A 276 6.25 29.79 -18.04
N ALA A 277 6.99 30.80 -17.55
CA ALA A 277 7.58 30.75 -16.24
C ALA A 277 6.45 30.39 -15.29
N VAL A 278 6.50 29.18 -14.73
CA VAL A 278 5.68 28.82 -13.59
C VAL A 278 6.08 29.83 -12.53
N ALA A 279 5.25 30.85 -12.34
CA ALA A 279 5.37 31.77 -11.22
C ALA A 279 5.59 30.89 -9.99
N SER A 280 6.65 31.17 -9.23
CA SER A 280 7.03 30.39 -8.05
C SER A 280 5.82 30.22 -7.14
N ALA A 281 5.12 29.09 -7.28
CA ALA A 281 3.98 28.77 -6.47
C ALA A 281 4.47 28.71 -5.02
N ASP A 282 3.72 29.32 -4.10
CA ASP A 282 4.03 29.24 -2.69
C ASP A 282 4.16 27.74 -2.31
N PRO A 283 5.32 27.29 -1.80
CA PRO A 283 5.56 25.90 -1.48
C PRO A 283 4.65 25.36 -0.37
N THR A 284 3.87 26.23 0.27
CA THR A 284 2.85 25.88 1.26
C THR A 284 1.43 25.85 0.70
N SER A 285 1.23 26.25 -0.56
CA SER A 285 -0.09 26.28 -1.19
C SER A 285 -0.63 24.87 -1.50
N PHE A 286 -1.96 24.73 -1.43
CA PHE A 286 -2.64 23.49 -1.81
C PHE A 286 -2.34 23.06 -3.26
N GLU A 287 -2.30 24.01 -4.20
CA GLU A 287 -2.05 23.71 -5.63
C GLU A 287 -0.67 23.08 -5.85
N TYR A 288 0.35 23.62 -5.17
CA TYR A 288 1.70 23.04 -5.19
C TYR A 288 1.74 21.69 -4.49
N LEU A 289 1.28 21.60 -3.23
CA LEU A 289 1.40 20.38 -2.41
C LEU A 289 0.59 19.20 -2.95
N SER A 290 -0.58 19.47 -3.57
CA SER A 290 -1.45 18.41 -4.10
C SER A 290 -0.89 17.74 -5.35
N THR A 291 0.01 18.41 -6.07
CA THR A 291 0.61 17.93 -7.32
C THR A 291 2.13 17.78 -7.25
N ALA A 292 2.72 18.03 -6.07
CA ALA A 292 4.15 17.93 -5.86
C ALA A 292 4.63 16.50 -6.16
N PRO A 293 5.58 16.31 -7.10
CA PRO A 293 6.08 14.98 -7.41
C PRO A 293 7.02 14.48 -6.31
N ALA A 294 6.97 13.18 -6.02
CA ALA A 294 7.99 12.49 -5.25
C ALA A 294 9.30 12.39 -6.03
N ARG A 295 10.36 12.98 -5.49
CA ARG A 295 11.70 13.00 -6.07
C ARG A 295 12.61 12.10 -5.29
N TYR A 296 12.88 10.92 -5.84
CA TYR A 296 13.83 10.00 -5.25
C TYR A 296 15.27 10.50 -5.46
N THR A 297 16.03 10.63 -4.38
CA THR A 297 17.43 11.05 -4.42
C THR A 297 18.41 9.93 -4.09
N GLY A 298 17.93 8.84 -3.49
CA GLY A 298 18.81 7.88 -2.79
C GLY A 298 19.46 8.53 -1.57
N GLY A 299 20.45 7.87 -0.98
CA GLY A 299 21.20 8.43 0.14
C GLY A 299 21.76 7.37 1.07
N GLN A 300 22.46 7.83 2.11
CA GLN A 300 22.99 6.95 3.13
C GLN A 300 22.78 7.56 4.51
N LEU A 301 22.28 6.76 5.45
CA LEU A 301 22.17 7.09 6.85
C LEU A 301 22.74 5.95 7.69
N LEU A 302 23.68 6.27 8.58
CA LEU A 302 24.34 5.32 9.46
C LEU A 302 24.12 5.78 10.90
N ILE A 303 23.46 4.95 11.70
CA ILE A 303 23.13 5.21 13.10
C ILE A 303 23.88 4.20 13.96
N GLU A 304 24.87 4.68 14.71
CA GLU A 304 25.61 3.85 15.65
C GLU A 304 24.80 3.73 16.95
N ASP A 305 24.44 2.50 17.29
CA ASP A 305 23.77 2.15 18.54
C ASP A 305 24.45 0.91 19.12
N GLY A 306 25.24 1.13 20.19
CA GLY A 306 26.03 0.11 20.85
C GLY A 306 25.22 -0.82 21.76
N GLU A 307 23.97 -0.46 22.08
CA GLU A 307 23.10 -1.26 22.95
C GLU A 307 22.38 -2.37 22.18
N GLN A 308 22.27 -2.24 20.86
CA GLN A 308 21.63 -3.23 20.00
C GLN A 308 22.45 -4.52 19.89
N GLU A 309 21.77 -5.65 20.03
CA GLU A 309 22.36 -6.98 19.81
C GLU A 309 22.64 -7.24 18.31
N PHE A 310 21.77 -6.74 17.44
CA PHE A 310 21.85 -6.93 15.99
C PHE A 310 22.16 -5.62 15.27
N THR A 311 22.77 -5.73 14.10
CA THR A 311 22.90 -4.62 13.16
C THR A 311 21.92 -4.82 12.02
N HIS A 312 21.09 -3.80 11.80
CA HIS A 312 20.00 -3.82 10.83
C HIS A 312 20.40 -2.97 9.63
N VAL A 313 20.32 -3.55 8.43
CA VAL A 313 20.69 -2.92 7.16
C VAL A 313 19.49 -2.94 6.22
N TYR A 314 19.03 -1.76 5.81
CA TYR A 314 18.03 -1.57 4.77
C TYR A 314 18.70 -1.03 3.51
N VAL A 315 18.49 -1.71 2.39
CA VAL A 315 18.91 -1.25 1.06
C VAL A 315 17.67 -1.15 0.20
N GLY A 316 17.30 0.07 -0.18
CA GLY A 316 16.13 0.37 -1.01
C GLY A 316 16.51 1.09 -2.31
N TYR A 317 15.69 0.92 -3.33
CA TYR A 317 15.74 1.61 -4.61
C TYR A 317 14.41 2.28 -4.87
N GLU A 318 14.40 3.22 -5.80
CA GLU A 318 13.15 3.77 -6.33
C GLU A 318 12.30 2.68 -6.98
N GLY A 319 11.14 2.43 -6.37
CA GLY A 319 10.13 1.50 -6.85
C GLY A 319 9.25 2.10 -7.95
N LEU A 320 8.13 1.43 -8.21
CA LEU A 320 7.18 1.84 -9.23
C LEU A 320 5.95 2.50 -8.59
N SER A 321 5.31 3.37 -9.38
CA SER A 321 4.00 3.91 -9.07
C SER A 321 2.94 2.80 -9.16
N ILE A 322 1.86 2.93 -8.38
CA ILE A 322 0.69 2.05 -8.47
C ILE A 322 0.01 2.06 -9.85
N HIS A 323 0.24 3.11 -10.64
CA HIS A 323 -0.28 3.23 -12.00
C HIS A 323 0.61 2.58 -13.06
N ASP A 324 1.79 2.08 -12.68
CA ASP A 324 2.72 1.46 -13.61
C ASP A 324 2.25 0.08 -14.06
N GLU A 325 2.36 -0.23 -15.36
CA GLU A 325 1.96 -1.53 -15.92
C GLU A 325 2.76 -2.69 -15.32
N ASP A 326 3.98 -2.42 -14.87
CA ASP A 326 4.89 -3.40 -14.29
C ASP A 326 4.65 -3.68 -12.79
N ILE A 327 3.64 -3.07 -12.17
CA ILE A 327 3.45 -3.15 -10.72
C ILE A 327 3.23 -4.59 -10.23
N TYR A 328 2.50 -5.42 -10.99
CA TYR A 328 2.28 -6.82 -10.66
C TYR A 328 3.54 -7.68 -10.83
N ALA A 329 4.41 -7.32 -11.78
CA ALA A 329 5.70 -7.97 -11.94
C ALA A 329 6.63 -7.64 -10.76
N LEU A 330 6.65 -6.38 -10.30
CA LEU A 330 7.41 -5.98 -9.12
C LEU A 330 6.87 -6.61 -7.82
N ALA A 331 5.55 -6.67 -7.65
CA ALA A 331 4.92 -7.37 -6.53
C ALA A 331 5.24 -8.89 -6.55
N THR A 332 5.21 -9.52 -7.73
CA THR A 332 5.61 -10.92 -7.89
C THR A 332 7.09 -11.12 -7.55
N LEU A 333 7.96 -10.19 -7.92
CA LEU A 333 9.38 -10.21 -7.56
C LEU A 333 9.59 -10.11 -6.04
N GLN A 334 8.82 -9.26 -5.34
CA GLN A 334 8.87 -9.17 -3.88
C GLN A 334 8.48 -10.50 -3.22
N VAL A 335 7.38 -11.13 -3.65
CA VAL A 335 6.95 -12.42 -3.11
C VAL A 335 7.93 -13.55 -3.42
N LEU A 336 8.57 -13.49 -4.60
CA LEU A 336 9.59 -14.46 -5.01
C LEU A 336 10.84 -14.39 -4.12
N LEU A 337 11.33 -13.17 -3.87
CA LEU A 337 12.40 -12.92 -2.92
C LEU A 337 11.99 -13.37 -1.51
N GLY A 338 10.79 -12.97 -1.09
CA GLY A 338 10.16 -13.34 0.17
C GLY A 338 11.06 -13.05 1.36
N GLY A 339 11.33 -14.08 2.17
CA GLY A 339 12.13 -13.98 3.38
C GLY A 339 11.30 -13.99 4.67
N GLY A 340 11.86 -13.46 5.74
CA GLY A 340 11.27 -13.41 7.07
C GLY A 340 12.32 -13.49 8.17
N GLY A 341 11.88 -13.84 9.39
CA GLY A 341 12.76 -14.19 10.50
C GLY A 341 13.30 -15.61 10.38
N SER A 342 14.52 -15.81 10.89
CA SER A 342 15.18 -17.12 11.03
C SER A 342 14.36 -18.03 11.92
N PHE A 343 13.82 -17.48 13.00
CA PHE A 343 12.76 -18.12 13.77
C PHE A 343 11.39 -17.84 13.15
N SER A 344 10.83 -18.86 12.51
CA SER A 344 9.47 -18.80 11.96
C SER A 344 8.62 -19.90 12.58
N ALA A 345 7.76 -19.54 13.53
CA ALA A 345 6.73 -20.44 14.04
C ALA A 345 5.56 -20.48 13.05
N GLY A 346 5.25 -21.65 12.49
CA GLY A 346 4.15 -21.81 11.54
C GLY A 346 4.31 -23.02 10.62
N GLY A 347 3.19 -23.53 10.12
CA GLY A 347 3.13 -24.69 9.24
C GLY A 347 3.58 -24.40 7.79
N PRO A 348 3.44 -25.39 6.89
CA PRO A 348 3.69 -25.23 5.47
C PRO A 348 2.88 -24.07 4.87
N GLY A 349 3.46 -23.32 3.93
CA GLY A 349 2.79 -22.22 3.21
C GLY A 349 3.30 -20.81 3.54
N LYS A 350 4.03 -20.63 4.65
CA LYS A 350 4.56 -19.32 5.09
C LYS A 350 5.73 -18.73 4.27
N GLY A 351 6.07 -19.33 3.11
CA GLY A 351 7.15 -18.82 2.26
C GLY A 351 8.57 -19.33 2.55
N MET A 352 8.74 -20.47 3.25
CA MET A 352 10.07 -21.07 3.53
C MET A 352 10.88 -21.45 2.28
N TYR A 353 10.22 -21.59 1.13
CA TYR A 353 10.86 -21.86 -0.16
C TYR A 353 11.13 -20.58 -0.97
N SER A 354 10.98 -19.40 -0.39
CA SER A 354 11.38 -18.14 -1.03
C SER A 354 12.90 -18.04 -1.11
N ARG A 355 13.38 -17.16 -1.98
CA ARG A 355 14.81 -17.03 -2.29
C ARG A 355 15.65 -16.65 -1.08
N LEU A 356 15.23 -15.61 -0.36
CA LEU A 356 15.96 -15.13 0.81
C LEU A 356 15.94 -16.15 1.94
N TYR A 357 14.84 -16.91 2.09
CA TYR A 357 14.79 -17.97 3.08
C TYR A 357 15.77 -19.11 2.76
N THR A 358 15.77 -19.58 1.52
CA THR A 358 16.59 -20.74 1.09
C THR A 358 18.06 -20.41 0.91
N SER A 359 18.37 -19.22 0.41
CA SER A 359 19.74 -18.79 0.04
C SER A 359 20.43 -18.00 1.15
N VAL A 360 19.67 -17.34 2.04
CA VAL A 360 20.22 -16.56 3.16
C VAL A 360 19.96 -17.25 4.49
N LEU A 361 18.70 -17.32 4.94
CA LEU A 361 18.38 -17.77 6.31
C LEU A 361 18.82 -19.21 6.59
N ASN A 362 18.63 -20.14 5.64
CA ASN A 362 19.05 -21.53 5.80
C ASN A 362 20.58 -21.73 5.74
N GLN A 363 21.33 -20.79 5.15
CA GLN A 363 22.77 -20.92 4.92
C GLN A 363 23.59 -20.17 5.98
N TYR A 364 23.08 -19.04 6.47
CA TYR A 364 23.79 -18.14 7.37
C TYR A 364 23.02 -17.97 8.69
N HIS A 365 23.37 -18.78 9.68
CA HIS A 365 22.77 -18.75 11.02
C HIS A 365 23.00 -17.44 11.79
N ALA A 366 24.00 -16.63 11.39
CA ALA A 366 24.26 -15.32 11.97
C ALA A 366 23.31 -14.22 11.45
N VAL A 367 22.44 -14.55 10.49
CA VAL A 367 21.36 -13.68 9.99
C VAL A 367 20.09 -14.02 10.74
N ASP A 368 19.57 -13.06 11.51
CA ASP A 368 18.34 -13.23 12.27
C ASP A 368 17.10 -12.96 11.41
N PHE A 369 17.15 -11.92 10.57
CA PHE A 369 16.03 -11.55 9.70
C PHE A 369 16.54 -11.17 8.31
N CYS A 370 15.85 -11.60 7.26
CA CYS A 370 16.13 -11.18 5.89
C CYS A 370 14.86 -11.23 5.07
N SER A 371 14.40 -10.09 4.53
CA SER A 371 13.15 -10.01 3.77
C SER A 371 13.23 -8.95 2.68
N ALA A 372 12.45 -9.13 1.62
CA ALA A 372 12.21 -8.12 0.60
C ALA A 372 10.97 -7.29 0.93
N PHE A 373 11.06 -5.97 0.73
CA PHE A 373 9.95 -5.04 0.91
C PHE A 373 9.59 -4.35 -0.42
N HIS A 374 8.32 -3.97 -0.53
CA HIS A 374 7.79 -3.24 -1.67
C HIS A 374 6.73 -2.24 -1.16
N HIS A 375 7.11 -0.96 -1.10
CA HIS A 375 6.20 0.15 -0.80
C HIS A 375 5.82 0.82 -2.11
N CYS A 376 4.53 1.02 -2.32
CA CYS A 376 3.98 1.53 -3.57
C CYS A 376 3.10 2.75 -3.27
N TYR A 377 3.31 3.83 -4.01
CA TYR A 377 2.62 5.10 -3.87
C TYR A 377 2.08 5.60 -5.22
N LEU A 378 1.39 6.74 -5.24
CA LEU A 378 0.73 7.27 -6.44
C LEU A 378 1.68 7.54 -7.60
N ASP A 379 2.86 8.11 -7.37
CA ASP A 379 3.80 8.56 -8.41
C ASP A 379 5.22 7.95 -8.28
N SER A 380 5.51 7.26 -7.17
CA SER A 380 6.78 6.58 -6.92
C SER A 380 6.60 5.37 -5.97
N GLY A 381 7.69 4.79 -5.49
CA GLY A 381 7.70 3.65 -4.59
C GLY A 381 9.08 3.39 -4.00
N LEU A 382 9.18 2.39 -3.11
CA LEU A 382 10.45 1.84 -2.64
C LEU A 382 10.44 0.33 -2.78
N PHE A 383 11.55 -0.23 -3.26
CA PHE A 383 11.73 -1.66 -3.35
C PHE A 383 13.13 -2.03 -2.90
N GLY A 384 13.27 -3.10 -2.13
CA GLY A 384 14.58 -3.42 -1.58
C GLY A 384 14.60 -4.62 -0.64
N LEU A 385 15.72 -4.73 0.08
CA LEU A 385 15.98 -5.77 1.06
C LEU A 385 16.27 -5.16 2.42
N SER A 386 15.74 -5.80 3.45
CA SER A 386 16.04 -5.55 4.86
C SER A 386 16.71 -6.79 5.44
N ILE A 387 17.84 -6.63 6.13
CA ILE A 387 18.54 -7.72 6.79
C ILE A 387 19.01 -7.32 8.19
N SER A 388 18.79 -8.19 9.17
CA SER A 388 19.26 -8.05 10.55
C SER A 388 20.29 -9.14 10.82
N VAL A 389 21.50 -8.75 11.22
CA VAL A 389 22.63 -9.68 11.40
C VAL A 389 23.33 -9.47 12.72
N HIS A 390 23.91 -10.53 13.26
CA HIS A 390 24.81 -10.40 14.41
C HIS A 390 26.09 -9.66 13.99
N PRO A 391 26.66 -8.76 14.82
CA PRO A 391 27.84 -7.96 14.48
C PRO A 391 29.05 -8.76 13.98
N SER A 392 29.21 -10.01 14.42
CA SER A 392 30.29 -10.91 13.95
C SER A 392 30.24 -11.23 12.45
N PHE A 393 29.08 -11.12 11.80
CA PHE A 393 28.88 -11.41 10.38
C PHE A 393 28.84 -10.15 9.50
N LEU A 394 28.90 -8.97 10.12
CA LEU A 394 28.68 -7.68 9.46
C LEU A 394 29.60 -7.43 8.25
N PHE A 395 30.84 -7.94 8.30
CA PHE A 395 31.80 -7.83 7.21
C PHE A 395 31.34 -8.46 5.88
N ARG A 396 30.51 -9.51 5.92
CA ARG A 396 30.03 -10.20 4.71
C ARG A 396 28.67 -9.69 4.22
N THR A 397 27.94 -8.98 5.07
CA THR A 397 26.57 -8.53 4.81
C THR A 397 26.43 -7.70 3.53
N PRO A 398 27.28 -6.69 3.24
CA PRO A 398 27.19 -5.93 1.99
C PRO A 398 27.24 -6.79 0.73
N GLU A 399 28.20 -7.72 0.67
CA GLU A 399 28.39 -8.58 -0.50
C GLU A 399 27.23 -9.57 -0.66
N LEU A 400 26.69 -10.07 0.46
CA LEU A 400 25.53 -10.95 0.47
C LEU A 400 24.29 -10.24 -0.11
N ILE A 401 23.99 -9.03 0.34
CA ILE A 401 22.87 -8.23 -0.18
C ILE A 401 23.06 -7.99 -1.68
N ALA A 402 24.25 -7.53 -2.08
CA ALA A 402 24.56 -7.24 -3.47
C ALA A 402 24.42 -8.49 -4.35
N GLN A 403 24.83 -9.66 -3.86
CA GLN A 403 24.67 -10.93 -4.57
C GLN A 403 23.20 -11.32 -4.75
N GLN A 404 22.35 -11.18 -3.73
CA GLN A 404 20.93 -11.55 -3.84
C GLN A 404 20.18 -10.62 -4.80
N LEU A 405 20.48 -9.32 -4.78
CA LEU A 405 19.90 -8.35 -5.71
C LEU A 405 20.38 -8.54 -7.15
N ASP A 406 21.66 -8.88 -7.34
CA ASP A 406 22.23 -9.14 -8.66
C ASP A 406 21.63 -10.40 -9.31
N ALA A 407 21.42 -11.46 -8.52
CA ALA A 407 20.90 -12.75 -8.98
C ALA A 407 19.49 -12.67 -9.59
N VAL A 408 18.67 -11.67 -9.22
CA VAL A 408 17.33 -11.49 -9.80
C VAL A 408 17.32 -10.66 -11.08
N THR A 409 18.46 -10.09 -11.49
CA THR A 409 18.50 -9.19 -12.64
C THR A 409 18.81 -9.89 -13.96
N ARG A 410 19.37 -11.11 -13.97
CA ARG A 410 19.73 -11.76 -15.25
C ARG A 410 19.50 -13.27 -15.23
N PRO A 411 19.29 -13.89 -16.41
CA PRO A 411 19.38 -15.34 -16.55
C PRO A 411 20.84 -15.76 -16.31
N MET A 412 21.11 -16.38 -15.17
CA MET A 412 22.43 -16.88 -14.80
C MET A 412 22.31 -18.21 -14.06
N GLY A 413 23.41 -18.94 -13.91
CA GLY A 413 23.45 -20.11 -13.01
C GLY A 413 23.11 -19.67 -11.59
N GLY A 414 21.97 -20.13 -11.05
CA GLY A 414 21.43 -19.64 -9.78
C GLY A 414 20.54 -18.40 -9.90
N GLY A 415 20.15 -17.95 -11.10
CA GLY A 415 19.11 -16.93 -11.31
C GLY A 415 17.68 -17.48 -11.19
N ILE A 416 16.65 -16.65 -11.42
CA ILE A 416 15.24 -17.01 -11.21
C ILE A 416 14.79 -18.13 -12.16
N GLY A 417 14.20 -19.20 -11.61
CA GLY A 417 13.60 -20.29 -12.39
C GLY A 417 12.07 -20.20 -12.55
N GLU A 418 11.52 -20.92 -13.55
CA GLU A 418 10.06 -20.95 -13.83
C GLU A 418 9.24 -21.51 -12.66
N ASN A 419 9.79 -22.47 -11.92
CA ASN A 419 9.14 -23.02 -10.71
C ASN A 419 9.04 -21.98 -9.58
N GLU A 420 10.01 -21.08 -9.48
CA GLU A 420 10.01 -19.98 -8.50
C GLU A 420 8.96 -18.94 -8.90
N LEU A 421 8.91 -18.55 -10.17
CA LEU A 421 7.89 -17.64 -10.69
C LEU A 421 6.48 -18.21 -10.49
N ARG A 422 6.25 -19.47 -10.85
CA ARG A 422 4.93 -20.12 -10.66
C ARG A 422 4.51 -20.13 -9.19
N ARG A 423 5.43 -20.45 -8.28
CA ARG A 423 5.18 -20.44 -6.84
C ARG A 423 4.85 -19.02 -6.37
N ALA A 424 5.63 -18.02 -6.76
CA ALA A 424 5.43 -16.63 -6.38
C ALA A 424 4.08 -16.08 -6.86
N ARG A 425 3.70 -16.33 -8.12
CA ARG A 425 2.38 -15.96 -8.67
C ARG A 425 1.23 -16.56 -7.86
N ASN A 426 1.30 -17.86 -7.57
CA ASN A 426 0.28 -18.55 -6.79
C ASN A 426 0.23 -18.02 -5.35
N GLN A 427 1.37 -17.75 -4.74
CA GLN A 427 1.45 -17.20 -3.39
C GLN A 427 0.90 -15.78 -3.31
N LEU A 428 1.20 -14.91 -4.29
CA LEU A 428 0.65 -13.55 -4.37
C LEU A 428 -0.87 -13.59 -4.53
N LYS A 429 -1.39 -14.39 -5.47
CA LYS A 429 -2.84 -14.55 -5.65
C LYS A 429 -3.53 -15.09 -4.41
N SER A 430 -2.94 -16.10 -3.76
CA SER A 430 -3.47 -16.70 -2.53
C SER A 430 -3.51 -15.68 -1.41
N SER A 431 -2.41 -14.93 -1.21
CA SER A 431 -2.30 -13.88 -0.20
C SER A 431 -3.39 -12.81 -0.39
N LEU A 432 -3.58 -12.31 -1.60
CA LEU A 432 -4.59 -11.29 -1.90
C LEU A 432 -6.01 -11.82 -1.69
N ALA A 433 -6.31 -13.01 -2.21
CA ALA A 433 -7.64 -13.61 -2.08
C ALA A 433 -8.01 -13.88 -0.62
N MET A 434 -7.08 -14.45 0.16
CA MET A 434 -7.29 -14.73 1.59
C MET A 434 -7.44 -13.45 2.41
N ALA A 435 -6.66 -12.40 2.10
CA ALA A 435 -6.79 -11.12 2.80
C ALA A 435 -8.19 -10.50 2.60
N LEU A 436 -8.76 -10.64 1.39
CA LEU A 436 -10.09 -10.15 1.04
C LEU A 436 -11.26 -10.93 1.68
N GLU A 437 -10.99 -11.98 2.44
CA GLU A 437 -12.00 -12.65 3.27
C GLU A 437 -12.41 -11.79 4.48
N SER A 438 -11.52 -10.90 4.93
CA SER A 438 -11.82 -9.94 6.01
C SER A 438 -12.61 -8.75 5.47
N ARG A 439 -13.75 -8.43 6.11
CA ARG A 439 -14.59 -7.29 5.73
C ARG A 439 -13.89 -5.93 5.87
N MET A 440 -13.06 -5.78 6.89
CA MET A 440 -12.27 -4.57 7.09
C MET A 440 -11.27 -4.38 5.95
N VAL A 441 -10.58 -5.46 5.55
CA VAL A 441 -9.64 -5.41 4.42
C VAL A 441 -10.39 -5.19 3.10
N GLN A 442 -11.55 -5.82 2.91
CA GLN A 442 -12.39 -5.62 1.72
C GLN A 442 -12.81 -4.17 1.55
N VAL A 443 -13.30 -3.51 2.62
CA VAL A 443 -13.71 -2.10 2.55
C VAL A 443 -12.50 -1.18 2.37
N GLU A 444 -11.36 -1.49 3.00
CA GLU A 444 -10.12 -0.72 2.82
C GLU A 444 -9.65 -0.76 1.37
N ASP A 445 -9.53 -1.97 0.81
CA ASP A 445 -9.10 -2.19 -0.55
C ASP A 445 -10.09 -1.56 -1.55
N LEU A 446 -11.40 -1.53 -1.22
CA LEU A 446 -12.40 -0.81 -2.00
C LEU A 446 -12.16 0.70 -1.98
N GLY A 447 -12.07 1.29 -0.80
CA GLY A 447 -11.90 2.74 -0.61
C GLY A 447 -10.62 3.25 -1.26
N ARG A 448 -9.50 2.58 -1.00
CA ARG A 448 -8.19 2.95 -1.54
C ARG A 448 -8.12 2.80 -3.06
N GLN A 449 -8.63 1.71 -3.64
CA GLN A 449 -8.62 1.57 -5.09
C GLN A 449 -9.52 2.59 -5.79
N VAL A 450 -10.67 2.95 -5.20
CA VAL A 450 -11.51 4.02 -5.75
C VAL A 450 -10.81 5.38 -5.61
N GLN A 451 -10.11 5.63 -4.50
CA GLN A 451 -9.30 6.83 -4.31
C GLN A 451 -8.26 6.98 -5.42
N VAL A 452 -7.53 5.89 -5.73
CA VAL A 452 -6.40 5.87 -6.68
C VAL A 452 -6.84 5.77 -8.15
N HIS A 453 -7.73 4.83 -8.49
CA HIS A 453 -8.08 4.48 -9.87
C HIS A 453 -9.48 4.94 -10.30
N ASN A 454 -10.28 5.53 -9.39
CA ASN A 454 -11.71 5.79 -9.58
C ASN A 454 -12.54 4.54 -9.92
N ARG A 455 -11.97 3.34 -9.73
CA ARG A 455 -12.64 2.06 -9.92
C ARG A 455 -11.99 0.99 -9.06
N LYS A 456 -12.70 -0.10 -8.84
CA LYS A 456 -12.14 -1.32 -8.27
C LYS A 456 -11.60 -2.23 -9.36
N ILE A 457 -10.37 -2.68 -9.21
CA ILE A 457 -9.79 -3.83 -9.91
C ILE A 457 -10.23 -5.08 -9.14
N SER A 458 -11.05 -5.91 -9.79
CA SER A 458 -11.60 -7.11 -9.17
C SER A 458 -10.52 -8.19 -8.96
N MET A 459 -10.72 -9.09 -7.99
CA MET A 459 -9.79 -10.20 -7.76
C MET A 459 -9.56 -11.08 -9.01
N PRO A 460 -10.59 -11.41 -9.84
CA PRO A 460 -10.38 -12.10 -11.11
C PRO A 460 -9.52 -11.32 -12.11
N GLU A 461 -9.67 -9.99 -12.17
CA GLU A 461 -8.84 -9.13 -13.02
C GLU A 461 -7.38 -9.11 -12.53
N MET A 462 -7.16 -8.91 -11.21
CA MET A 462 -5.83 -8.99 -10.59
C MET A 462 -5.17 -10.34 -10.83
N SER A 463 -5.90 -11.45 -10.66
CA SER A 463 -5.37 -12.80 -10.92
C SER A 463 -4.87 -12.95 -12.35
N ARG A 464 -5.62 -12.44 -13.33
CA ARG A 464 -5.22 -12.50 -14.75
C ARG A 464 -3.95 -11.70 -15.02
N LEU A 465 -3.83 -10.52 -14.41
CA LEU A 465 -2.65 -9.66 -14.54
C LEU A 465 -1.42 -10.32 -13.90
N ILE A 466 -1.58 -10.96 -12.74
CA ILE A 466 -0.50 -11.72 -12.08
C ILE A 466 -0.10 -12.96 -12.91
N ASP A 467 -1.08 -13.66 -13.49
CA ASP A 467 -0.82 -14.85 -14.31
C ASP A 467 -0.10 -14.51 -15.62
N ALA A 468 -0.30 -13.30 -16.15
CA ALA A 468 0.38 -12.81 -17.35
C ALA A 468 1.87 -12.52 -17.15
N VAL A 469 2.36 -12.39 -15.90
CA VAL A 469 3.76 -12.09 -15.61
C VAL A 469 4.68 -13.22 -16.07
N THR A 470 5.66 -12.88 -16.90
CA THR A 470 6.68 -13.80 -17.42
C THR A 470 8.04 -13.62 -16.75
N LEU A 471 8.97 -14.58 -16.93
CA LEU A 471 10.35 -14.43 -16.46
C LEU A 471 11.07 -13.23 -17.11
N SER A 472 10.81 -12.97 -18.39
CA SER A 472 11.35 -11.78 -19.07
C SER A 472 10.87 -10.49 -18.42
N ASP A 473 9.61 -10.43 -17.97
CA ASP A 473 9.09 -9.26 -17.25
C ASP A 473 9.80 -9.09 -15.91
N LEU A 474 10.01 -10.16 -15.16
CA LEU A 474 10.75 -10.08 -13.90
C LEU A 474 12.18 -9.55 -14.10
N PHE A 475 12.93 -10.07 -15.07
CA PHE A 475 14.28 -9.58 -15.34
C PHE A 475 14.29 -8.14 -15.83
N ARG A 476 13.34 -7.77 -16.70
CA ARG A 476 13.19 -6.40 -17.19
C ARG A 476 12.88 -5.44 -16.05
N VAL A 477 11.94 -5.79 -15.17
CA VAL A 477 11.54 -4.96 -14.02
C VAL A 477 12.64 -4.90 -12.96
N ALA A 478 13.34 -5.99 -12.71
CA ALA A 478 14.50 -5.99 -11.80
C ALA A 478 15.64 -5.10 -12.33
N ASN A 479 15.97 -5.17 -13.62
CA ASN A 479 16.96 -4.27 -14.24
C ASN A 479 16.47 -2.84 -14.38
N ARG A 480 15.15 -2.64 -14.49
CA ARG A 480 14.53 -1.34 -14.26
C ARG A 480 14.86 -1.01 -12.81
N VAL A 481 14.07 -1.36 -11.80
CA VAL A 481 14.23 -0.89 -10.41
C VAL A 481 15.69 -0.82 -9.88
N LEU A 482 16.48 -1.90 -9.97
CA LEU A 482 17.74 -2.08 -9.23
C LEU A 482 19.01 -1.54 -9.91
N ARG A 483 18.95 -1.06 -11.16
CA ARG A 483 20.16 -0.63 -11.89
C ARG A 483 20.11 0.86 -12.22
N PRO A 484 21.16 1.63 -11.95
CA PRO A 484 21.21 3.04 -12.35
C PRO A 484 21.16 3.18 -13.89
N SER A 485 20.66 4.31 -14.39
CA SER A 485 20.64 4.62 -15.83
C SER A 485 22.03 4.67 -16.45
N THR A 486 23.07 4.91 -15.64
CA THR A 486 24.48 4.89 -16.03
C THR A 486 25.11 3.50 -15.95
N SER A 487 24.35 2.44 -15.61
CA SER A 487 24.89 1.09 -15.51
C SER A 487 25.37 0.59 -16.88
N PRO A 488 26.60 0.10 -17.02
CA PRO A 488 27.13 -0.40 -18.30
C PRO A 488 26.38 -1.64 -18.82
N ILE A 489 25.50 -2.20 -18.00
CA ILE A 489 24.68 -3.38 -18.30
C ILE A 489 23.35 -2.99 -18.96
N VAL A 490 22.87 -1.75 -18.79
CA VAL A 490 21.53 -1.33 -19.21
C VAL A 490 21.62 0.01 -19.95
N GLY A 491 21.43 -0.01 -21.27
CA GLY A 491 21.67 1.16 -22.14
C GLY A 491 20.51 2.14 -22.32
N ASP A 492 19.33 1.92 -21.73
CA ASP A 492 18.09 2.65 -22.10
C ASP A 492 17.17 2.92 -20.89
N ARG A 493 17.67 3.62 -19.86
CA ARG A 493 16.89 3.90 -18.64
C ARG A 493 16.77 5.40 -18.33
N GLN A 494 15.61 5.82 -17.80
CA GLN A 494 15.27 7.23 -17.52
C GLN A 494 15.42 7.69 -16.04
N ARG A 495 15.65 6.79 -15.07
CA ARG A 495 15.71 7.12 -13.62
C ARG A 495 17.12 7.00 -13.03
N ASN A 496 17.39 7.70 -11.92
CA ASN A 496 18.71 7.80 -11.28
C ASN A 496 19.23 6.43 -10.80
N GLY A 497 18.39 5.64 -10.12
CA GLY A 497 18.70 4.26 -9.71
C GLY A 497 19.88 4.10 -8.74
N GLU A 498 20.28 5.19 -8.07
CA GLU A 498 21.14 5.13 -6.89
C GLU A 498 20.44 4.43 -5.72
N PRO A 499 21.13 3.66 -4.88
CA PRO A 499 20.51 3.03 -3.71
C PRO A 499 20.35 4.01 -2.53
N THR A 500 19.31 3.79 -1.74
CA THR A 500 19.17 4.29 -0.37
C THR A 500 19.66 3.22 0.59
N VAL A 501 20.62 3.56 1.46
CA VAL A 501 21.15 2.65 2.47
C VAL A 501 20.93 3.24 3.86
N VAL A 502 20.19 2.53 4.71
CA VAL A 502 20.01 2.90 6.12
C VAL A 502 20.52 1.77 7.00
N VAL A 503 21.39 2.09 7.96
CA VAL A 503 21.95 1.10 8.90
C VAL A 503 21.79 1.59 10.32
N MET A 504 21.35 0.72 11.23
CA MET A 504 21.25 0.98 12.66
C MET A 504 21.83 -0.19 13.47
N GLY A 505 22.64 0.12 14.48
CA GLY A 505 23.24 -0.86 15.40
C GLY A 505 24.76 -0.69 15.51
N GLN A 506 25.47 -1.80 15.75
CA GLN A 506 26.94 -1.78 15.90
C GLN A 506 27.63 -1.69 14.53
N LEU A 507 28.18 -0.52 14.19
CA LEU A 507 28.72 -0.28 12.84
C LEU A 507 30.19 -0.70 12.66
N ARG A 508 30.89 -1.04 13.75
CA ARG A 508 32.31 -1.36 13.71
C ARG A 508 32.59 -2.59 12.85
N GLY A 509 33.30 -2.38 11.75
CA GLY A 509 33.68 -3.45 10.82
C GLY A 509 32.71 -3.64 9.65
N LEU A 510 31.71 -2.77 9.48
CA LEU A 510 30.86 -2.72 8.30
C LEU A 510 31.64 -2.15 7.09
N PRO A 511 31.82 -2.91 6.01
CA PRO A 511 32.34 -2.39 4.75
C PRO A 511 31.33 -1.45 4.09
N ASP A 512 31.79 -0.61 3.17
CA ASP A 512 30.90 0.25 2.40
C ASP A 512 29.88 -0.57 1.59
N VAL A 513 28.61 -0.47 2.00
CA VAL A 513 27.48 -1.13 1.35
C VAL A 513 27.34 -0.68 -0.10
N ARG A 514 27.52 0.61 -0.38
CA ARG A 514 27.38 1.16 -1.73
C ARG A 514 28.52 0.71 -2.63
N ASP A 515 29.73 0.55 -2.11
CA ASP A 515 30.84 -0.03 -2.88
C ASP A 515 30.54 -1.48 -3.30
N ALA A 516 30.05 -2.31 -2.38
CA ALA A 516 29.65 -3.69 -2.71
C ALA A 516 28.57 -3.74 -3.81
N LEU A 517 27.57 -2.86 -3.73
CA LEU A 517 26.54 -2.71 -4.77
C LEU A 517 27.14 -2.24 -6.11
N ARG A 518 28.05 -1.26 -6.07
CA ARG A 518 28.73 -0.72 -7.26
C ARG A 518 29.56 -1.76 -7.99
N ARG A 519 30.30 -2.62 -7.27
CA ARG A 519 31.09 -3.72 -7.88
C ARG A 519 30.25 -4.67 -8.71
N ARG A 520 28.96 -4.80 -8.39
CA ARG A 520 28.00 -5.60 -9.17
C ARG A 520 27.21 -4.79 -10.20
N GLY A 521 27.39 -3.48 -10.26
CA GLY A 521 26.69 -2.54 -11.16
C GLY A 521 25.27 -2.18 -10.68
N LEU A 522 24.99 -2.32 -9.37
CA LEU A 522 23.71 -1.97 -8.73
C LEU A 522 23.71 -0.53 -8.19
N ALA A 523 24.84 0.18 -8.27
CA ALA A 523 24.97 1.59 -7.93
C ALA A 523 25.79 2.31 -9.00
N GLY A 524 25.59 3.63 -9.16
CA GLY A 524 26.27 4.42 -10.18
C GLY A 524 27.77 4.58 -9.92
N GLN A 525 28.50 4.90 -10.98
CA GLN A 525 29.89 5.32 -10.86
C GLN A 525 29.89 6.78 -10.36
N SER A 526 30.51 7.01 -9.20
CA SER A 526 30.68 8.32 -8.58
C SER A 526 31.64 9.21 -9.35
#